data_AF-A0A7K1BZH4-F1
#
_entry.id   AF-A0A7K1BZH4-F1
#
_cell.length_a   1.000
_cell.length_b   1.000
_cell.length_c   1.000
_cell.angle_alpha   90.00
_cell.angle_beta   90.00
_cell.angle_gamma   90.00
#
_symmetry.space_group_name_H-M   'P 1'
#
loop_
_entity.id
_entity.type
_entity.pdbx_description
1 polymer ?
#
loop_
_entity_poly.entity_id
_entity_poly.type
_entity_poly.pdbx_seq_one_letter_code
_entity_poly.pdbx_strand_id
1 'polypeptide(L)'
;MIAIFDLQISNSWAISKAACRIEVSDVHLSTQIFEQSGNRAVKVDAYSICDLPQSKVALTVELWKVGRFSNYKLAASTVNSLGTTLPGKRVNNFGTFLRCKNSRATRYFGIAYSKAYLDGKWQYARHVQSKEIFPLSCGT
;
A
#
# COMPACT_ATOMS: atom_id res chain seq x y z
N MET A 1 -41.95 17.27 43.33
CA MET A 1 -41.12 18.02 42.36
C MET A 1 -40.27 16.99 41.66
N ILE A 2 -40.50 16.81 40.36
CA ILE A 2 -39.83 15.82 39.49
C ILE A 2 -38.46 16.38 39.08
N ALA A 3 -37.52 15.46 38.75
CA ALA A 3 -36.38 15.59 37.84
C ALA A 3 -34.99 15.62 38.50
N ILE A 4 -33.95 14.96 37.98
CA ILE A 4 -33.73 14.00 36.87
C ILE A 4 -32.42 13.29 37.26
N PHE A 5 -32.34 11.97 37.07
CA PHE A 5 -31.07 11.23 37.10
C PHE A 5 -30.28 11.58 35.84
N ASP A 6 -29.15 12.28 35.97
CA ASP A 6 -28.20 12.44 34.87
C ASP A 6 -27.43 11.12 34.67
N LEU A 7 -28.01 10.24 33.86
CA LEU A 7 -27.31 9.13 33.22
C LEU A 7 -26.35 9.71 32.17
N GLN A 8 -25.11 9.98 32.57
CA GLN A 8 -24.03 10.13 31.60
C GLN A 8 -23.67 8.75 31.04
N ILE A 9 -24.31 8.42 29.91
CA ILE A 9 -23.99 7.25 29.10
C ILE A 9 -22.59 7.48 28.50
N SER A 10 -21.57 6.82 29.06
CA SER A 10 -20.26 6.75 28.43
C SER A 10 -20.35 5.90 27.17
N ASN A 11 -20.48 6.52 26.01
CA ASN A 11 -20.38 5.83 24.72
C ASN A 11 -18.91 5.51 24.43
N SER A 12 -18.37 4.49 25.08
CA SER A 12 -17.17 3.80 24.63
C SER A 12 -17.52 2.86 23.47
N TRP A 13 -16.55 2.61 22.58
CA TRP A 13 -16.53 1.62 21.49
C TRP A 13 -16.89 2.13 20.07
N ALA A 14 -16.32 3.25 19.66
CA ALA A 14 -15.84 3.35 18.28
C ALA A 14 -14.38 2.87 18.26
N ILE A 15 -14.10 1.71 17.66
CA ILE A 15 -12.72 1.36 17.27
C ILE A 15 -12.27 2.49 16.36
N SER A 16 -11.44 3.40 16.85
CA SER A 16 -10.95 4.52 16.05
C SER A 16 -10.20 3.94 14.87
N LYS A 17 -10.79 4.03 13.66
CA LYS A 17 -10.10 3.67 12.42
C LYS A 17 -8.77 4.42 12.40
N ALA A 18 -7.68 3.73 12.08
CA ALA A 18 -6.37 4.37 12.00
C ALA A 18 -6.48 5.57 11.03
N ALA A 19 -6.17 6.77 11.54
CA ALA A 19 -6.36 8.01 10.79
C ALA A 19 -5.66 7.95 9.44
N CYS A 20 -4.50 7.29 9.36
CA CYS A 20 -3.84 6.96 8.10
C CYS A 20 -3.64 5.44 7.96
N ARG A 21 -3.72 4.93 6.73
CA ARG A 21 -3.38 3.54 6.41
C ARG A 21 -2.79 3.39 5.01
N ILE A 22 -2.04 2.30 4.83
CA ILE A 22 -1.55 1.84 3.53
C ILE A 22 -2.34 0.58 3.17
N GLU A 23 -2.75 0.50 1.91
CA GLU A 23 -3.32 -0.72 1.33
C GLU A 23 -2.42 -1.17 0.18
N VAL A 24 -2.07 -2.46 0.20
CA VAL A 24 -1.21 -3.11 -0.80
C VAL A 24 -2.05 -4.16 -1.48
N SER A 25 -2.08 -4.13 -2.81
CA SER A 25 -2.73 -5.18 -3.60
C SER A 25 -1.95 -6.48 -3.47
N ASP A 26 -2.61 -7.60 -3.74
CA ASP A 26 -1.87 -8.81 -4.06
C ASP A 26 -1.10 -8.62 -5.38
N VAL A 27 0.02 -9.33 -5.49
CA VAL A 27 0.85 -9.28 -6.68
C VAL A 27 0.11 -9.97 -7.83
N HIS A 28 0.04 -9.32 -8.99
CA HIS A 28 -0.74 -9.80 -10.12
C HIS A 28 -0.03 -9.56 -11.45
N LEU A 29 -0.55 -10.17 -12.53
CA LEU A 29 -0.10 -9.88 -13.89
C LEU A 29 -0.80 -8.63 -14.41
N SER A 30 -0.04 -7.66 -14.89
CA SER A 30 -0.58 -6.42 -15.45
C SER A 30 -1.12 -6.64 -16.86
N THR A 31 -2.44 -6.51 -17.04
CA THR A 31 -3.10 -6.50 -18.34
C THR A 31 -2.72 -5.26 -19.15
N GLN A 32 -2.70 -4.09 -18.50
CA GLN A 32 -2.33 -2.82 -19.12
C GLN A 32 -0.94 -2.87 -19.76
N ILE A 33 0.07 -3.42 -19.06
CA ILE A 33 1.44 -3.51 -19.60
C ILE A 33 1.49 -4.50 -20.77
N PHE A 34 0.71 -5.58 -20.70
CA PHE A 34 0.60 -6.55 -21.78
C PHE A 34 -0.02 -5.93 -23.03
N GLU A 35 -1.12 -5.19 -22.89
CA GLU A 35 -1.78 -4.49 -24.00
C GLU A 35 -0.88 -3.43 -24.64
N GLN A 36 -0.10 -2.70 -23.83
CA GLN A 36 0.76 -1.61 -24.32
C GLN A 36 2.06 -2.10 -24.96
N SER A 37 2.59 -3.25 -24.55
CA SER A 37 3.95 -3.67 -24.93
C SER A 37 4.07 -5.10 -25.45
N GLY A 38 3.00 -5.88 -25.46
CA GLY A 38 3.00 -7.32 -25.76
C GLY A 38 3.70 -8.19 -24.72
N ASN A 39 4.28 -7.59 -23.67
CA ASN A 39 5.06 -8.29 -22.65
C ASN A 39 4.26 -8.46 -21.35
N ARG A 40 4.24 -9.68 -20.82
CA ARG A 40 3.70 -9.91 -19.47
C ARG A 40 4.60 -9.24 -18.44
N ALA A 41 4.00 -8.65 -17.42
CA ALA A 41 4.70 -8.09 -16.28
C ALA A 41 3.98 -8.45 -14.99
N VAL A 42 4.77 -8.81 -13.98
CA VAL A 42 4.32 -8.93 -12.61
C VAL A 42 4.33 -7.55 -11.96
N LYS A 43 3.26 -7.19 -11.25
CA LYS A 43 3.04 -5.85 -10.73
C LYS A 43 2.42 -5.91 -9.34
N VAL A 44 2.76 -4.91 -8.52
CA VAL A 44 2.14 -4.65 -7.22
C VAL A 44 1.73 -3.19 -7.15
N ASP A 45 0.51 -2.96 -6.68
CA ASP A 45 -0.05 -1.64 -6.47
C ASP A 45 -0.17 -1.36 -4.98
N ALA A 46 0.05 -0.12 -4.59
CA ALA A 46 -0.32 0.33 -3.26
C ALA A 46 -0.86 1.76 -3.29
N TYR A 47 -1.64 2.09 -2.28
CA TYR A 47 -2.01 3.46 -2.01
C TYR A 47 -2.00 3.75 -0.52
N SER A 48 -1.75 5.02 -0.20
CA SER A 48 -1.92 5.54 1.15
C SER A 48 -3.11 6.49 1.20
N ILE A 49 -3.87 6.43 2.28
CA ILE A 49 -5.02 7.29 2.54
C ILE A 49 -4.99 7.73 3.99
N CYS A 50 -5.27 9.01 4.23
CA CYS A 50 -5.37 9.56 5.56
C CYS A 50 -6.58 10.48 5.70
N ASP A 51 -7.22 10.46 6.86
CA ASP A 51 -8.36 11.30 7.23
C ASP A 51 -7.92 12.68 7.77
N LEU A 52 -6.60 12.90 7.87
CA LEU A 52 -5.99 14.18 8.23
C LEU A 52 -5.26 14.81 7.03
N PRO A 53 -5.17 16.15 6.96
CA PRO A 53 -4.33 16.82 5.98
C PRO A 53 -2.87 16.40 6.15
N GLN A 54 -2.22 16.02 5.06
CA GLN A 54 -0.84 15.57 5.06
C GLN A 54 -0.06 16.25 3.95
N SER A 55 1.23 16.47 4.17
CA SER A 55 2.13 17.04 3.15
C SER A 55 3.39 16.19 3.03
N LYS A 56 4.14 16.36 1.93
CA LYS A 56 5.41 15.65 1.71
C LYS A 56 5.27 14.12 1.87
N VAL A 57 4.15 13.56 1.45
CA VAL A 57 3.92 12.11 1.50
C VAL A 57 4.89 11.45 0.55
N ALA A 58 5.60 10.44 1.01
CA ALA A 58 6.45 9.58 0.19
C ALA A 58 6.00 8.14 0.39
N LEU A 59 5.31 7.58 -0.61
CA LEU A 59 4.84 6.19 -0.61
C LEU A 59 5.78 5.32 -1.44
N THR A 60 6.48 4.42 -0.76
CA THR A 60 7.38 3.46 -1.38
C THR A 60 6.70 2.10 -1.49
N VAL A 61 6.82 1.48 -2.66
CA VAL A 61 6.29 0.15 -2.95
C VAL A 61 7.42 -0.71 -3.49
N GLU A 62 7.52 -1.92 -2.97
CA GLU A 62 8.54 -2.90 -3.31
C GLU A 62 7.88 -4.19 -3.79
N LEU A 63 8.44 -4.75 -4.85
CA LEU A 63 8.10 -6.06 -5.38
C LEU A 63 9.17 -7.06 -4.96
N TRP A 64 8.75 -8.13 -4.32
CA TRP A 64 9.63 -9.18 -3.82
C TRP A 64 9.29 -10.54 -4.41
N LYS A 65 10.31 -11.39 -4.53
CA LYS A 65 10.23 -12.78 -4.96
C LYS A 65 10.61 -13.72 -3.84
N VAL A 66 9.84 -14.79 -3.67
CA VAL A 66 10.17 -15.86 -2.73
C VAL A 66 11.25 -16.75 -3.33
N GLY A 67 12.42 -16.77 -2.70
CA GLY A 67 13.51 -17.66 -3.07
C GLY A 67 13.51 -18.97 -2.29
N ARG A 68 14.51 -19.82 -2.56
CA ARG A 68 14.71 -21.08 -1.84
C ARG A 68 15.30 -20.87 -0.44
N PHE A 69 16.21 -19.90 -0.31
CA PHE A 69 16.95 -19.64 0.93
C PHE A 69 16.68 -18.25 1.51
N SER A 70 16.38 -17.27 0.66
CA SER A 70 16.01 -15.92 1.06
C SER A 70 15.01 -15.32 0.09
N ASN A 71 14.27 -14.31 0.52
CA ASN A 71 13.46 -13.50 -0.37
C ASN A 71 14.34 -12.44 -1.06
N TYR A 72 13.99 -12.08 -2.29
CA TYR A 72 14.76 -11.14 -3.10
C TYR A 72 13.90 -9.95 -3.49
N LYS A 73 14.39 -8.73 -3.24
CA LYS A 73 13.76 -7.52 -3.77
C LYS A 73 14.07 -7.41 -5.26
N LEU A 74 13.03 -7.28 -6.07
CA LEU A 74 13.14 -7.24 -7.53
C LEU A 74 13.00 -5.84 -8.09
N ALA A 75 12.07 -5.06 -7.55
CA ALA A 75 11.82 -3.69 -7.98
C ALA A 75 11.33 -2.87 -6.80
N ALA A 76 11.56 -1.56 -6.87
CA ALA A 76 11.00 -0.61 -5.93
C ALA A 76 10.72 0.71 -6.66
N SER A 77 9.65 1.39 -6.26
CA SER A 77 9.37 2.74 -6.72
C SER A 77 8.84 3.58 -5.57
N THR A 78 9.07 4.89 -5.63
CA THR A 78 8.55 5.83 -4.64
C THR A 78 7.79 6.94 -5.35
N VAL A 79 6.57 7.22 -4.91
CA VAL A 79 5.77 8.35 -5.36
C VAL A 79 5.69 9.38 -4.25
N ASN A 80 5.94 10.64 -4.60
CA ASN A 80 5.80 11.77 -3.69
C ASN A 80 4.49 12.52 -3.98
N SER A 81 3.77 12.94 -2.95
CA SER A 81 2.60 13.82 -3.15
C SER A 81 3.05 15.21 -3.59
N LEU A 82 2.32 15.79 -4.56
CA LEU A 82 2.49 17.20 -4.91
C LEU A 82 1.80 18.06 -3.84
N GLY A 83 2.60 18.75 -3.02
CA GLY A 83 2.10 19.64 -1.98
C GLY A 83 1.29 18.92 -0.90
N THR A 84 0.18 19.56 -0.49
CA THR A 84 -0.73 19.05 0.55
C THR A 84 -1.77 18.10 -0.06
N THR A 85 -1.82 16.89 0.46
CA THR A 85 -2.89 15.93 0.19
C THR A 85 -4.05 16.17 1.16
N LEU A 86 -5.24 16.42 0.62
CA LEU A 86 -6.45 16.65 1.39
C LEU A 86 -6.90 15.36 2.11
N PRO A 87 -7.62 15.47 3.24
CA PRO A 87 -8.28 14.34 3.90
C PRO A 87 -9.05 13.45 2.92
N GLY A 88 -8.92 12.13 3.09
CA GLY A 88 -9.57 11.11 2.27
C GLY A 88 -9.00 10.94 0.86
N LYS A 89 -8.09 11.82 0.40
CA LYS A 89 -7.43 11.65 -0.91
C LYS A 89 -6.34 10.59 -0.84
N ARG A 90 -6.24 9.80 -1.91
CA ARG A 90 -5.24 8.74 -2.04
C ARG A 90 -3.96 9.28 -2.68
N VAL A 91 -2.82 8.87 -2.14
CA VAL A 91 -1.54 8.92 -2.85
C VAL A 91 -1.29 7.51 -3.37
N ASN A 92 -1.30 7.37 -4.69
CA ASN A 92 -1.20 6.08 -5.38
C ASN A 92 0.22 5.83 -5.86
N ASN A 93 0.70 4.60 -5.72
CA ASN A 93 1.90 4.13 -6.36
C ASN A 93 1.60 2.81 -7.09
N PHE A 94 1.44 2.93 -8.40
CA PHE A 94 1.11 1.84 -9.32
C PHE A 94 2.25 1.54 -10.31
N GLY A 95 3.45 2.05 -10.00
CA GLY A 95 4.62 2.02 -10.89
C GLY A 95 5.57 0.87 -10.63
N THR A 96 5.30 0.00 -9.67
CA THR A 96 6.21 -1.09 -9.27
C THR A 96 5.89 -2.38 -10.02
N PHE A 97 6.62 -2.65 -11.09
CA PHE A 97 6.47 -3.86 -11.88
C PHE A 97 7.81 -4.40 -12.38
N LEU A 98 7.82 -5.66 -12.81
CA LEU A 98 8.93 -6.27 -13.52
C LEU A 98 8.42 -7.13 -14.68
N ARG A 99 9.07 -7.04 -15.84
CA ARG A 99 8.74 -7.86 -17.01
C ARG A 99 9.08 -9.33 -16.78
N CYS A 100 8.21 -10.22 -17.24
CA CYS A 100 8.44 -11.65 -17.19
C CYS A 100 9.46 -12.05 -18.26
N LYS A 101 10.48 -12.82 -17.87
CA LYS A 101 11.45 -13.46 -18.79
C LYS A 101 10.89 -14.73 -19.41
N ASN A 102 10.03 -15.45 -18.69
CA ASN A 102 9.39 -16.69 -19.13
C ASN A 102 8.11 -16.96 -18.33
N SER A 103 7.45 -18.10 -18.57
CA SER A 103 6.20 -18.52 -17.91
C SER A 103 6.38 -19.34 -16.63
N ARG A 104 7.62 -19.51 -16.13
CA ARG A 104 7.90 -20.33 -14.95
C ARG A 104 7.12 -19.81 -13.74
N ALA A 105 6.37 -20.71 -13.10
CA ALA A 105 5.61 -20.41 -11.89
C ALA A 105 6.55 -19.86 -10.79
N THR A 106 6.28 -18.64 -10.34
CA THR A 106 7.10 -17.94 -9.34
C THR A 106 6.18 -17.25 -8.34
N ARG A 107 6.54 -17.32 -7.06
CA ARG A 107 5.80 -16.69 -5.96
C ARG A 107 6.36 -15.29 -5.67
N TYR A 108 5.47 -14.34 -5.53
CA TYR A 108 5.80 -12.94 -5.29
C TYR A 108 4.97 -12.38 -4.14
N PHE A 109 5.47 -11.31 -3.54
CA PHE A 109 4.71 -10.52 -2.58
C PHE A 109 5.08 -9.04 -2.68
N GLY A 110 4.16 -8.19 -2.26
CA GLY A 110 4.34 -6.75 -2.19
C GLY A 110 4.71 -6.31 -0.79
N ILE A 111 5.54 -5.29 -0.68
CA ILE A 111 5.69 -4.52 0.56
C ILE A 111 5.49 -3.04 0.24
N ALA A 112 4.75 -2.31 1.05
CA ALA A 112 4.68 -0.86 0.97
C ALA A 112 4.87 -0.21 2.35
N TYR A 113 5.45 0.97 2.35
CA TYR A 113 5.64 1.81 3.52
C TYR A 113 5.59 3.28 3.11
N SER A 114 5.35 4.16 4.07
CA SER A 114 5.19 5.58 3.78
C SER A 114 5.71 6.43 4.91
N LYS A 115 6.11 7.65 4.55
CA LYS A 115 6.29 8.75 5.50
C LYS A 115 5.50 9.96 5.03
N ALA A 116 4.97 10.72 5.96
CA ALA A 116 4.21 11.93 5.67
C ALA A 116 4.41 12.96 6.77
N TYR A 117 4.24 14.24 6.44
CA TYR A 117 4.30 15.33 7.39
C TYR A 117 2.89 15.75 7.79
N LEU A 118 2.52 15.47 9.04
CA LEU A 118 1.20 15.72 9.61
C LEU A 118 1.37 16.56 10.89
N ASP A 119 0.60 17.64 11.00
CA ASP A 119 0.56 18.48 12.20
C ASP A 119 1.96 18.90 12.70
N GLY A 120 2.81 19.36 11.78
CA GLY A 120 4.16 19.81 12.12
C GLY A 120 5.16 18.69 12.45
N LYS A 121 4.82 17.41 12.26
CA LYS A 121 5.69 16.27 12.61
C LYS A 121 5.74 15.23 11.50
N TRP A 122 6.87 14.55 11.39
CA TRP A 122 7.00 13.37 10.53
C TRP A 122 6.32 12.17 11.17
N GLN A 123 5.44 11.54 10.41
CA GLN A 123 4.77 10.29 10.74
C GLN A 123 5.22 9.20 9.77
N TYR A 124 5.40 7.99 10.30
CA TYR A 124 5.90 6.84 9.55
C TYR A 124 4.90 5.69 9.64
N ALA A 125 4.44 5.24 8.49
CA ALA A 125 3.69 4.00 8.38
C ALA A 125 4.67 2.84 8.28
N ARG A 126 4.43 1.80 9.10
CA ARG A 126 5.22 0.57 9.08
C ARG A 126 5.07 -0.14 7.73
N HIS A 127 5.99 -1.07 7.47
CA HIS A 127 5.93 -1.95 6.30
C HIS A 127 4.66 -2.79 6.37
N VAL A 128 3.84 -2.69 5.31
CA VAL A 128 2.63 -3.49 5.09
C VAL A 128 2.90 -4.43 3.95
N GLN A 129 2.65 -5.72 4.15
CA GLN A 129 2.81 -6.74 3.12
C GLN A 129 1.47 -6.97 2.38
N SER A 130 1.54 -7.40 1.12
CA SER A 130 0.39 -8.00 0.44
C SER A 130 -0.12 -9.22 1.21
N LYS A 131 -1.42 -9.49 1.10
CA LYS A 131 -2.06 -10.53 1.91
C LYS A 131 -1.67 -11.92 1.42
N GLU A 132 -1.78 -12.11 0.12
CA GLU A 132 -1.61 -13.43 -0.50
C GLU A 132 -0.26 -13.55 -1.20
N ILE A 133 0.31 -14.76 -1.11
CA ILE A 133 1.54 -15.16 -1.81
C ILE A 133 1.22 -16.42 -2.62
N PHE A 134 0.80 -16.24 -3.86
CA PHE A 134 0.46 -17.33 -4.76
C PHE A 134 1.39 -17.37 -5.99
N PRO A 135 1.58 -18.54 -6.62
CA PRO A 135 2.41 -18.66 -7.81
C PRO A 135 1.76 -17.99 -9.02
N LEU A 136 2.52 -17.14 -9.70
CA LEU A 136 2.16 -16.52 -10.98
C LEU A 136 2.97 -17.15 -12.12
N SER A 137 2.37 -17.33 -13.29
CA SER A 137 3.07 -17.78 -14.51
C SER A 137 3.93 -16.66 -15.12
N CYS A 138 4.95 -16.25 -14.36
CA CYS A 138 5.87 -15.18 -14.70
C CYS A 138 7.19 -15.44 -13.98
N GLY A 139 8.21 -15.88 -14.71
CA GLY A 139 9.56 -16.01 -14.21
C GLY A 139 10.34 -14.70 -14.40
N THR A 140 11.08 -14.29 -13.39
CA THR A 140 11.94 -13.10 -13.35
C THR A 140 13.39 -13.45 -13.04
#